data_AF-A0A7V9FBU5-F1
#
_entry.id   AF-A0A7V9FBU5-F1
#
_cell.length_a   1.000
_cell.length_b   1.000
_cell.length_c   1.000
_cell.angle_alpha   90.00
_cell.angle_beta   90.00
_cell.angle_gamma   90.00
#
_symmetry.space_group_name_H-M   'P 1'
#
loop_
_entity.id
_entity.type
_entity.pdbx_description
1 polymer ?
#
loop_
_entity_poly.entity_id
_entity_poly.type
_entity_poly.pdbx_seq_one_letter_code
_entity_poly.pdbx_strand_id
1 'polypeptide(L)'
;FRMPLPHEIGDDTAQIEGSGLFGPVDVRRYIWDIEYDAARYIQVLSTYSGHINLDDARRKRLFADITSSIDSQPNGRISKGYMSILHVAKRNDQPIS
;
A
#
# COMPACT_ATOMS: atom_id res chain seq x y z
N PHE A 1 -8.60 -17.13 -2.29
CA PHE A 1 -7.38 -16.31 -2.47
C PHE A 1 -6.70 -16.19 -1.11
N ARG A 2 -5.41 -16.56 -1.00
CA ARG A 2 -4.61 -16.28 0.20
C ARG A 2 -3.82 -15.00 -0.07
N MET A 3 -3.86 -14.03 0.84
CA MET A 3 -2.95 -12.89 0.72
C MET A 3 -1.51 -13.35 0.98
N PRO A 4 -0.54 -12.89 0.18
CA PRO A 4 0.86 -13.20 0.42
C PRO A 4 1.27 -12.71 1.81
N LEU A 5 2.09 -13.50 2.50
CA LEU A 5 2.71 -13.12 3.74
C LEU A 5 3.73 -12.00 3.45
N PRO A 6 4.02 -11.14 4.44
CA PRO A 6 4.95 -10.03 4.27
C PRO A 6 6.33 -10.40 3.70
N HIS A 7 6.85 -11.59 4.03
CA HIS A 7 8.14 -12.08 3.53
C HIS A 7 8.08 -12.70 2.13
N GLU A 8 6.88 -12.99 1.61
CA GLU A 8 6.68 -13.49 0.25
C GLU A 8 6.62 -12.35 -0.78
N ILE A 9 6.50 -11.11 -0.30
CA ILE A 9 6.60 -9.92 -1.14
C ILE A 9 8.08 -9.61 -1.37
N GLY A 10 8.47 -9.68 -2.64
CA GLY A 10 9.79 -9.30 -3.11
C GLY A 10 10.12 -7.85 -2.76
N ASP A 11 11.42 -7.56 -2.72
CA ASP A 11 11.96 -6.23 -2.50
C ASP A 11 12.86 -5.83 -3.68
N ASP A 12 13.30 -4.57 -3.70
CA ASP A 12 13.99 -3.97 -4.84
C ASP A 12 15.52 -4.09 -4.72
N THR A 13 16.02 -4.90 -3.78
CA THR A 13 17.46 -5.03 -3.48
C THR A 13 18.27 -5.33 -4.73
N ALA A 14 17.87 -6.34 -5.52
CA ALA A 14 18.59 -6.74 -6.72
C ALA A 14 18.67 -5.64 -7.78
N GLN A 15 17.61 -4.83 -7.92
CA GLN A 15 17.59 -3.69 -8.83
C GLN A 15 18.52 -2.56 -8.33
N ILE A 16 18.47 -2.26 -7.03
CA ILE A 16 19.27 -1.19 -6.42
C ILE A 16 20.76 -1.55 -6.47
N GLU A 17 21.13 -2.77 -6.08
CA GLU A 17 22.51 -3.25 -6.14
C GLU A 17 23.01 -3.34 -7.59
N GLY A 18 22.16 -3.82 -8.50
CA GLY A 18 22.46 -3.91 -9.94
C GLY A 18 22.71 -2.55 -10.59
N SER A 19 22.27 -1.44 -9.99
CA SER A 19 22.56 -0.09 -10.49
C SER A 19 24.02 0.33 -10.32
N GLY A 20 24.75 -0.25 -9.35
CA GLY A 20 26.10 0.19 -8.97
C GLY A 20 26.19 1.58 -8.33
N LEU A 21 25.06 2.30 -8.18
CA LEU A 21 25.01 3.66 -7.65
C LEU A 21 25.07 3.71 -6.11
N PHE A 22 24.81 2.58 -5.46
CA PHE A 22 24.72 2.46 -4.02
C PHE A 22 25.57 1.29 -3.50
N GLY A 23 25.95 1.37 -2.23
CA GLY A 23 26.53 0.23 -1.51
C GLY A 23 25.47 -0.83 -1.14
N PRO A 24 25.82 -1.78 -0.25
CA PRO A 24 24.88 -2.78 0.23
C PRO A 24 23.58 -2.17 0.78
N VAL A 25 22.45 -2.82 0.48
CA VAL A 25 21.11 -2.34 0.85
C VAL A 25 20.65 -2.99 2.14
N ASP A 26 20.31 -2.17 3.13
CA ASP A 26 19.56 -2.60 4.30
C ASP A 26 18.06 -2.55 4.00
N VAL A 27 17.37 -3.68 4.17
CA VAL A 27 15.92 -3.80 3.96
C VAL A 27 15.19 -3.92 5.29
N ARG A 28 14.17 -3.09 5.50
CA ARG A 28 13.28 -3.17 6.67
C ARG A 28 11.83 -3.25 6.22
N ARG A 29 11.07 -4.14 6.85
CA ARG A 29 9.63 -4.33 6.60
C ARG A 29 8.86 -3.88 7.84
N TYR A 30 7.91 -2.98 7.63
CA TYR A 30 6.98 -2.52 8.68
C TYR A 30 5.57 -2.96 8.31
N ILE A 31 4.90 -3.67 9.22
CA ILE A 31 3.57 -4.23 9.02
C ILE A 31 2.68 -3.73 10.14
N TRP A 32 1.49 -3.28 9.80
CA TRP A 32 0.50 -2.86 10.79
C TRP A 32 -0.91 -2.93 10.20
N ASP A 33 -1.88 -3.03 11.09
CA ASP A 33 -3.30 -3.01 10.74
C ASP A 33 -3.95 -1.72 11.23
N ILE A 34 -4.91 -1.21 10.47
CA ILE A 34 -5.78 -0.11 10.90
C ILE A 34 -7.23 -0.53 10.69
N GLU A 35 -8.05 -0.35 11.72
CA GLU A 35 -9.49 -0.51 11.61
C GLU A 35 -10.17 0.75 11.09
N TYR A 36 -11.08 0.58 10.13
CA TYR A 36 -11.89 1.65 9.56
C TYR A 36 -13.37 1.33 9.67
N ASP A 37 -14.17 2.32 10.07
CA ASP A 37 -15.58 2.36 9.72
C ASP A 37 -15.75 2.79 8.24
N ALA A 38 -16.96 2.66 7.71
CA ALA A 38 -17.24 2.98 6.32
C ALA A 38 -16.82 4.40 5.93
N ALA A 39 -17.18 5.40 6.75
CA ALA A 39 -16.92 6.81 6.45
C ALA A 39 -15.41 7.10 6.34
N ARG A 40 -14.61 6.62 7.29
CA ARG A 40 -13.15 6.78 7.24
C ARG A 40 -12.53 5.98 6.10
N TYR A 41 -13.06 4.81 5.78
CA TYR A 41 -12.53 4.02 4.67
C TYR A 41 -12.77 4.71 3.32
N ILE A 42 -13.94 5.31 3.11
CA ILE A 42 -14.24 6.08 1.90
C ILE A 42 -13.29 7.29 1.75
N GLN A 43 -12.93 7.96 2.85
CA GLN A 43 -11.92 9.04 2.80
C GLN A 43 -10.58 8.53 2.30
N VAL A 44 -10.12 7.36 2.77
CA VAL A 44 -8.88 6.72 2.28
C VAL A 44 -9.00 6.37 0.80
N LEU A 45 -10.08 5.71 0.37
CA LEU A 45 -10.27 5.35 -1.03
C LEU A 45 -10.32 6.58 -1.94
N SER A 46 -10.80 7.71 -1.44
CA SER A 46 -10.84 8.97 -2.18
C SER A 46 -9.46 9.56 -2.47
N THR A 47 -8.37 9.05 -1.86
CA THR A 47 -6.99 9.46 -2.18
C THR A 47 -6.33 8.57 -3.22
N TYR A 48 -6.97 7.47 -3.64
CA TYR A 48 -6.39 6.54 -4.61
C TYR A 48 -6.70 7.00 -6.02
N SER A 49 -5.67 7.15 -6.85
CA SER A 49 -5.78 7.67 -8.23
C SER A 49 -6.81 6.89 -9.06
N GLY A 50 -6.90 5.57 -8.87
CA GLY A 50 -7.91 4.74 -9.53
C GLY A 50 -9.35 5.14 -9.20
N HIS A 51 -9.64 5.53 -7.95
CA HIS A 51 -10.97 6.00 -7.54
C HIS A 51 -11.19 7.48 -7.88
N ILE A 52 -10.14 8.30 -7.82
CA ILE A 52 -10.18 9.71 -8.25
C ILE A 52 -10.54 9.82 -9.73
N ASN A 53 -10.03 8.91 -10.56
CA ASN A 53 -10.22 8.93 -12.02
C ASN A 53 -11.56 8.34 -12.47
N LEU A 54 -12.39 7.81 -11.56
CA LEU A 54 -13.72 7.33 -11.91
C LEU A 54 -14.65 8.51 -12.24
N ASP A 55 -15.55 8.30 -13.21
CA ASP A 55 -16.66 9.22 -13.39
C ASP A 55 -17.54 9.28 -12.14
N ASP A 56 -18.18 10.43 -11.92
CA ASP A 56 -18.91 10.71 -10.68
C ASP A 56 -20.03 9.71 -10.39
N ALA A 57 -20.73 9.22 -11.42
CA ALA A 57 -21.82 8.28 -11.24
C ALA A 57 -21.31 6.92 -10.76
N ARG A 58 -20.27 6.38 -11.40
CA ARG A 58 -19.63 5.13 -10.99
C ARG A 58 -18.99 5.26 -9.62
N ARG A 59 -18.31 6.37 -9.33
CA ARG A 59 -17.70 6.64 -8.03
C ARG A 59 -18.73 6.65 -6.90
N LYS A 60 -19.83 7.38 -7.07
CA LYS A 60 -20.93 7.43 -6.08
C LYS A 60 -21.53 6.05 -5.83
N ARG A 61 -21.81 5.29 -6.89
CA ARG A 61 -22.36 3.93 -6.77
C ARG A 61 -21.39 3.01 -6.02
N LEU A 62 -20.11 3.00 -6.40
CA LEU A 62 -19.09 2.20 -5.75
C LEU A 62 -18.97 2.53 -4.25
N PHE A 63 -18.94 3.81 -3.89
CA PHE A 63 -18.81 4.22 -2.50
C PHE A 63 -20.05 3.87 -1.67
N ALA A 64 -21.25 3.94 -2.25
CA ALA A 64 -22.48 3.48 -1.62
C ALA A 64 -22.46 1.97 -1.36
N ASP A 65 -22.06 1.19 -2.38
CA ASP A 65 -21.96 -0.28 -2.29
C ASP A 65 -20.93 -0.69 -1.21
N ILE A 66 -19.76 -0.04 -1.16
CA ILE A 66 -18.73 -0.29 -0.14
C ILE A 66 -19.23 0.07 1.25
N THR A 67 -19.89 1.22 1.41
CA THR A 67 -20.46 1.66 2.69
C THR A 67 -21.47 0.65 3.20
N SER A 68 -22.43 0.27 2.37
CA SER A 68 -23.44 -0.73 2.71
C SER A 68 -22.82 -2.07 3.09
N SER A 69 -21.75 -2.48 2.41
CA SER A 69 -21.05 -3.73 2.72
C SER A 69 -20.36 -3.67 4.08
N ILE A 70 -19.68 -2.57 4.42
CA ILE A 70 -19.01 -2.40 5.71
C ILE A 70 -20.03 -2.31 6.84
N ASP A 71 -21.08 -1.51 6.68
CA ASP A 71 -22.11 -1.31 7.70
C ASP A 71 -22.93 -2.58 7.98
N SER A 72 -22.97 -3.52 7.01
CA SER A 72 -23.62 -4.82 7.20
C SER A 72 -22.83 -5.81 8.07
N GLN A 73 -21.56 -5.52 8.36
CA GLN A 73 -20.74 -6.37 9.21
C GLN A 73 -21.14 -6.23 10.68
N PRO A 74 -21.00 -7.29 11.51
CA PRO A 74 -21.41 -7.26 12.93
C PRO A 74 -20.79 -6.12 13.75
N ASN A 75 -19.58 -5.68 13.40
CA ASN A 75 -18.89 -4.56 14.06
C ASN A 75 -18.86 -3.28 13.22
N GLY A 76 -19.46 -3.27 12.03
CA GLY A 76 -19.47 -2.12 11.10
C GLY A 76 -18.08 -1.65 10.68
N ARG A 77 -17.08 -2.54 10.67
CA ARG A 77 -15.67 -2.19 10.50
C ARG A 77 -14.95 -3.18 9.60
N ILE A 78 -13.87 -2.71 8.98
CA ILE A 78 -12.86 -3.56 8.33
C ILE A 78 -11.50 -3.35 8.98
N SER A 79 -10.68 -4.40 8.99
CA SER A 79 -9.25 -4.27 9.23
C SER A 79 -8.51 -4.21 7.90
N LYS A 80 -7.70 -3.17 7.72
CA LYS A 80 -6.83 -3.02 6.56
C LYS A 80 -5.37 -3.17 6.99
N GLY A 81 -4.76 -4.24 6.51
CA GLY A 81 -3.33 -4.46 6.64
C GLY A 81 -2.54 -3.57 5.68
N TYR A 82 -1.49 -2.96 6.22
CA TYR A 82 -0.50 -2.19 5.49
C TYR A 82 0.86 -2.83 5.64
N MET A 83 1.67 -2.69 4.60
CA MET A 83 3.08 -3.00 4.66
C MET A 83 3.88 -1.91 3.95
N SER A 84 5.00 -1.53 4.54
CA SER A 84 6.00 -0.70 3.90
C SER A 84 7.34 -1.41 3.92
N ILE A 85 8.01 -1.41 2.77
CA ILE A 85 9.39 -1.88 2.61
C ILE A 85 10.27 -0.64 2.48
N LEU A 86 11.23 -0.50 3.39
CA LEU A 86 12.22 0.57 3.38
C LEU A 86 13.56 -0.01 2.94
N HIS A 87 14.08 0.51 1.84
CA HIS A 87 15.44 0.25 1.36
C HIS A 87 16.34 1.43 1.76
N VAL A 88 17.44 1.15 2.45
CA VAL A 88 18.43 2.17 2.82
C VAL A 88 19.81 1.73 2.36
N ALA A 89 20.50 2.60 1.64
CA ALA A 89 21.88 2.36 1.23
C ALA A 89 22.65 3.68 1.19
N LYS A 90 23.97 3.60 1.39
CA LYS A 90 24.85 4.75 1.13
C LYS A 90 25.05 4.89 -0.37
N ARG A 91 25.02 6.13 -0.87
CA ARG A 91 25.40 6.41 -2.25
C ARG A 91 26.90 6.17 -2.44
N ASN A 92 27.29 5.60 -3.57
CA ASN A 92 28.68 5.50 -3.96
C ASN A 92 29.15 6.88 -4.46
N ASP A 93 30.24 7.41 -3.89
CA ASP A 93 30.79 8.72 -4.28
C ASP A 93 31.78 8.62 -5.46
N GLN A 94 31.86 7.47 -6.13
CA GLN A 94 32.64 7.35 -7.36
C GLN A 94 31.90 8.03 -8.53
N PRO A 95 32.60 8.81 -9.38
CA PRO A 95 31.99 9.38 -10.57
C PRO A 95 31.46 8.26 -11.46
N ILE A 96 30.27 8.46 -12.03
CA ILE A 96 29.75 7.58 -13.09
C ILE A 96 30.75 7.66 -14.25
N SER A 97 31.46 6.56 -14.52
CA SER A 97 32.42 6.45 -15.62
C SER A 97 31.72 6.30 -16.97
#